data_AF-A0A8J7EYL8-F1
#
_entry.id   AF-A0A8J7EYL8-F1
#
_cell.length_a   1.000
_cell.length_b   1.000
_cell.length_c   1.000
_cell.angle_alpha   90.00
_cell.angle_beta   90.00
_cell.angle_gamma   90.00
#
_symmetry.space_group_name_H-M   'P 1'
#
loop_
_entity.id
_entity.type
_entity.pdbx_description
1 polymer ?
#
loop_
_entity_poly.entity_id
_entity_poly.type
_entity_poly.pdbx_seq_one_letter_code
_entity_poly.pdbx_strand_id
1 'polypeptide(L)'
;MGQLYREGHLYMQESGVEVFDHDWKSLAEGVAIPHGLYDLALNIGYVQIGTSHDTSEFACEAIGQWWNQYGFHQYRTAGLILLLCDGGGSNSSRQVSVQGVRRLAKKN
;
A
#
# COMPACT_ATOMS: atom_id res chain seq x y z
N MET A 1 3.25 -30.19 -13.28
CA MET A 1 3.19 -28.78 -13.73
C MET A 1 2.77 -28.80 -15.19
N GLY A 2 1.54 -28.42 -15.49
CA GLY A 2 1.02 -28.32 -16.86
C GLY A 2 1.43 -27.00 -17.52
N GLN A 3 1.35 -26.94 -18.84
CA GLN A 3 1.62 -25.75 -19.63
C GLN A 3 0.49 -24.72 -19.44
N LEU A 4 0.58 -23.87 -18.42
CA LEU A 4 -0.27 -22.69 -18.30
C LEU A 4 0.29 -21.58 -19.21
N TYR A 5 0.20 -21.82 -20.51
CA TYR A 5 0.49 -20.83 -21.55
C TYR A 5 -0.71 -19.89 -21.73
N ARG A 6 -0.47 -18.58 -21.72
CA ARG A 6 -1.40 -17.54 -22.21
C ARG A 6 -0.75 -16.85 -23.40
N GLU A 7 -1.49 -16.64 -24.47
CA GLU A 7 -1.00 -15.83 -25.59
C GLU A 7 -0.71 -14.39 -25.12
N GLY A 8 0.51 -13.91 -25.40
CA GLY A 8 0.97 -12.57 -25.06
C GLY A 8 2.28 -12.25 -25.78
N HIS A 9 2.53 -10.95 -26.03
CA HIS A 9 3.77 -10.47 -26.65
C HIS A 9 4.59 -9.70 -25.59
N LEU A 10 5.85 -10.10 -25.40
CA LEU A 10 6.83 -9.37 -24.60
C LEU A 10 7.56 -8.38 -25.50
N TYR A 11 7.43 -7.08 -25.20
CA TYR A 11 8.20 -6.04 -25.88
C TYR A 11 9.49 -5.77 -25.09
N MET A 12 10.56 -6.50 -25.41
CA MET A 12 11.90 -6.33 -24.81
C MET A 12 12.99 -6.40 -25.88
N GLN A 13 14.12 -5.71 -25.68
CA GLN A 13 15.22 -5.62 -26.65
C GLN A 13 16.23 -6.79 -26.52
N GLU A 14 16.26 -7.48 -25.38
CA GLU A 14 17.12 -8.63 -25.11
C GLU A 14 16.28 -9.85 -24.70
N SER A 15 16.82 -11.06 -24.87
CA SER A 15 16.18 -12.32 -24.46
C SER A 15 15.78 -12.24 -22.98
N GLY A 16 14.50 -12.44 -22.70
CA GLY A 16 13.90 -12.20 -21.39
C GLY A 16 14.66 -12.87 -20.25
N VAL A 17 14.82 -12.15 -19.14
CA VAL A 17 15.37 -12.69 -17.91
C VAL A 17 14.40 -13.74 -17.38
N GLU A 18 14.88 -14.96 -17.12
CA GLU A 18 14.09 -15.96 -16.41
C GLU A 18 13.79 -15.44 -15.01
N VAL A 19 12.52 -15.14 -14.76
CA VAL A 19 12.01 -14.72 -13.47
C VAL A 19 10.96 -15.69 -12.99
N PHE A 20 10.94 -15.87 -11.68
CA PHE A 20 9.82 -16.49 -10.98
C PHE A 20 8.62 -15.55 -11.08
N ASP A 21 7.66 -15.85 -11.95
CA ASP A 21 6.43 -15.06 -12.20
C ASP A 21 5.49 -14.99 -10.96
N HIS A 22 5.76 -15.80 -9.93
CA HIS A 22 4.93 -15.90 -8.73
C HIS A 22 5.76 -15.84 -7.45
N ASP A 23 5.17 -15.28 -6.39
CA ASP A 23 5.76 -15.31 -5.06
C ASP A 23 5.61 -16.72 -4.45
N TRP A 24 6.71 -17.47 -4.39
CA TRP A 24 6.77 -18.73 -3.66
C TRP A 24 7.17 -18.48 -2.21
N LYS A 25 6.18 -18.38 -1.32
CA LYS A 25 6.40 -18.21 0.14
C LYS A 25 7.38 -19.23 0.73
N SER A 26 7.44 -20.45 0.18
CA SER A 26 8.35 -21.51 0.62
C SER A 26 9.82 -21.25 0.30
N LEU A 27 10.11 -20.33 -0.63
CA LEU A 27 11.47 -19.94 -1.02
C LEU A 27 11.89 -18.60 -0.39
N ALA A 28 11.02 -17.98 0.40
CA ALA A 28 11.25 -16.68 1.02
C ALA A 28 11.68 -16.84 2.49
N GLU A 29 12.65 -16.04 2.93
CA GLU A 29 13.04 -15.93 4.35
C GLU A 29 12.03 -15.11 5.17
N GLY A 30 11.21 -14.31 4.49
CA GLY A 30 10.18 -13.47 5.06
C GLY A 30 9.35 -12.79 3.98
N VAL A 31 8.32 -12.06 4.39
CA VAL A 31 7.49 -11.25 3.49
C VAL A 31 7.62 -9.79 3.87
N ALA A 32 7.71 -8.91 2.87
CA ALA A 32 7.65 -7.47 3.03
C ALA A 32 6.43 -6.95 2.24
N ILE A 33 5.53 -6.27 2.93
CA ILE A 33 4.30 -5.71 2.38
C ILE A 33 4.40 -4.18 2.49
N PRO A 34 4.75 -3.48 1.39
CA PRO A 34 4.79 -2.03 1.39
C PRO A 34 3.37 -1.44 1.29
N HIS A 35 3.06 -0.45 2.12
CA HIS A 35 1.91 0.44 1.95
C HIS A 35 2.41 1.88 1.82
N GLY A 36 1.99 2.54 0.74
CA GLY A 36 2.48 3.87 0.36
C GLY A 36 1.44 4.97 0.56
N LEU A 37 1.89 6.11 1.06
CA LEU A 37 1.15 7.37 1.06
C LEU A 37 1.97 8.44 0.36
N TYR A 38 1.36 9.11 -0.61
CA TYR A 38 2.01 10.19 -1.35
C TYR A 38 1.33 11.52 -1.06
N ASP A 39 2.13 12.46 -0.57
CA ASP A 39 1.70 13.82 -0.26
C ASP A 39 1.98 14.73 -1.47
N LEU A 40 0.90 15.18 -2.11
CA LEU A 40 0.96 16.06 -3.28
C LEU A 40 1.41 17.49 -2.96
N ALA A 41 1.12 17.98 -1.75
CA ALA A 41 1.43 19.37 -1.39
C ALA A 41 2.92 19.53 -1.07
N LEU A 42 3.51 18.51 -0.45
CA LEU A 42 4.94 18.50 -0.10
C LEU A 42 5.82 17.76 -1.10
N ASN A 43 5.21 17.01 -2.03
CA ASN A 43 5.90 16.12 -2.96
C ASN A 43 6.79 15.09 -2.23
N ILE A 44 6.23 14.43 -1.21
CA ILE A 44 6.93 13.44 -0.37
C ILE A 44 6.16 12.13 -0.38
N GLY A 45 6.88 11.01 -0.59
CA GLY A 45 6.36 9.66 -0.41
C GLY A 45 6.72 9.10 0.97
N TYR A 46 5.74 8.50 1.63
CA TYR A 46 5.90 7.74 2.87
C TYR A 46 5.60 6.28 2.57
N VAL A 47 6.44 5.37 3.07
CA VAL A 47 6.26 3.93 2.89
C VAL A 47 6.32 3.25 4.25
N GLN A 48 5.25 2.55 4.60
CA GLN A 48 5.21 1.65 5.74
C GLN A 48 5.45 0.23 5.24
N ILE A 49 6.36 -0.51 5.87
CA ILE A 49 6.67 -1.91 5.51
C ILE A 49 6.16 -2.82 6.62
N GLY A 50 5.15 -3.63 6.29
CA GLY A 50 4.63 -4.70 7.14
C GLY A 50 5.28 -6.04 6.80
N THR A 51 5.21 -6.99 7.72
CA THR A 51 5.78 -8.34 7.55
C THR A 51 4.73 -9.46 7.57
N SER A 52 3.46 -9.09 7.37
CA SER A 52 2.32 -10.01 7.47
C SER A 52 1.47 -9.96 6.20
N HIS A 53 0.30 -9.31 6.25
CA HIS A 53 -0.67 -9.32 5.15
C HIS A 53 -1.05 -7.89 4.77
N ASP A 54 -1.31 -7.69 3.48
CA ASP A 54 -1.92 -6.46 2.98
C ASP A 54 -3.42 -6.47 3.32
N THR A 55 -3.81 -5.80 4.40
CA THR A 55 -5.20 -5.68 4.83
C THR A 55 -5.60 -4.22 5.01
N SER A 56 -6.89 -3.94 5.02
CA SER A 56 -7.37 -2.58 5.27
C SER A 56 -7.04 -2.06 6.67
N GLU A 57 -6.89 -2.94 7.66
CA GLU A 57 -6.38 -2.57 8.98
C GLU A 57 -4.94 -2.09 8.89
N PHE A 58 -4.09 -2.80 8.14
CA PHE A 58 -2.70 -2.39 7.91
C PHE A 58 -2.63 -1.04 7.19
N ALA A 59 -3.45 -0.82 6.17
CA ALA A 59 -3.56 0.47 5.48
C ALA A 59 -3.99 1.61 6.44
N CYS A 60 -4.96 1.36 7.31
CA CYS A 60 -5.38 2.34 8.33
C CYS A 60 -4.25 2.63 9.32
N GLU A 61 -3.54 1.59 9.78
CA GLU A 61 -2.39 1.76 10.67
C GLU A 61 -1.28 2.59 10.02
N ALA A 62 -0.94 2.32 8.75
CA ALA A 62 0.05 3.10 7.99
C ALA A 62 -0.32 4.59 7.93
N ILE A 63 -1.60 4.92 7.65
CA ILE A 63 -2.11 6.29 7.68
C ILE A 63 -1.99 6.90 9.10
N GLY A 64 -2.34 6.14 10.14
CA GLY A 64 -2.24 6.58 11.52
C GLY A 64 -0.80 6.87 11.96
N GLN A 65 0.14 5.99 11.60
CA GLN A 65 1.57 6.18 11.85
C GLN A 65 2.08 7.42 11.13
N TRP A 66 1.74 7.59 9.84
CA TRP A 66 2.07 8.81 9.09
C TRP A 66 1.54 10.07 9.78
N TRP A 67 0.27 10.06 10.22
CA TRP A 67 -0.32 11.22 10.88
C TRP A 67 0.41 11.58 12.17
N ASN A 68 0.69 10.59 13.02
CA ASN A 68 1.35 10.83 14.31
C ASN A 68 2.80 11.28 14.14
N GLN A 69 3.51 10.75 13.15
CA GLN A 69 4.94 11.02 12.93
C GLN A 69 5.17 12.32 12.14
N TYR A 70 4.31 12.62 11.16
CA TYR A 70 4.53 13.68 10.17
C TYR A 70 3.31 14.59 10.02
N GLY A 71 2.15 14.01 9.72
CA GLY A 71 0.95 14.75 9.32
C GLY A 71 0.49 15.77 10.36
N PHE A 72 0.50 15.43 11.65
CA PHE A 72 0.10 16.32 12.74
C PHE A 72 0.96 17.59 12.80
N HIS A 73 2.26 17.47 12.53
CA HIS A 73 3.18 18.59 12.54
C HIS A 73 3.06 19.44 11.26
N GLN A 74 2.89 18.79 10.11
CA GLN A 74 2.82 19.44 8.80
C GLN A 74 1.47 20.14 8.57
N TYR A 75 0.38 19.58 9.11
CA TYR A 75 -1.00 20.00 8.85
C TYR A 75 -1.79 20.37 10.12
N ARG A 76 -1.11 20.91 11.14
CA ARG A 76 -1.71 21.23 12.44
C ARG A 76 -2.99 22.08 12.37
N THR A 77 -3.07 22.99 11.41
CA THR A 77 -4.21 23.91 11.25
C THR A 77 -5.26 23.40 10.26
N ALA A 78 -5.05 22.24 9.65
CA ALA A 78 -6.00 21.68 8.69
C ALA A 78 -7.22 21.14 9.44
N GLY A 79 -8.41 21.63 9.07
CA GLY A 79 -9.68 21.12 9.61
C GLY A 79 -10.13 19.80 8.96
N LEU A 80 -9.54 19.43 7.82
CA LEU A 80 -9.86 18.22 7.07
C LEU A 80 -8.64 17.78 6.24
N ILE A 81 -8.48 16.47 6.05
CA ILE A 81 -7.53 15.87 5.12
C ILE A 81 -8.32 15.04 4.10
N LEU A 82 -7.97 15.21 2.82
CA LEU A 82 -8.49 14.39 1.73
C LEU A 82 -7.50 13.26 1.43
N LEU A 83 -7.97 12.02 1.56
CA LEU A 83 -7.21 10.83 1.16
C LEU A 83 -7.79 10.31 -0.16
N LEU A 84 -6.94 10.15 -1.16
CA LEU A 84 -7.29 9.59 -2.47
C LEU A 84 -6.79 8.15 -2.53
N CYS A 85 -7.72 7.20 -2.65
CA CYS A 85 -7.41 5.77 -2.73
C CYS A 85 -7.87 5.23 -4.09
N ASP A 86 -7.03 4.42 -4.73
CA ASP A 86 -7.28 3.78 -6.03
C ASP A 86 -8.36 2.68 -5.98
N GLY A 87 -8.77 2.25 -4.78
CA GLY A 87 -9.94 1.39 -4.57
C GLY A 87 -9.69 -0.11 -4.77
N GLY A 88 -8.44 -0.52 -5.03
CA GLY A 88 -8.04 -1.92 -5.14
C GLY A 88 -7.51 -2.49 -3.82
N GLY A 89 -7.60 -3.81 -3.63
CA GLY A 89 -6.99 -4.50 -2.49
C GLY A 89 -7.33 -3.86 -1.13
N SER A 90 -6.31 -3.68 -0.29
CA SER A 90 -6.44 -3.03 1.01
C SER A 90 -6.92 -1.58 0.95
N ASN A 91 -6.79 -0.91 -0.20
CA ASN A 91 -7.24 0.47 -0.48
C ASN A 91 -8.71 0.55 -0.91
N SER A 92 -9.43 -0.57 -0.98
CA SER A 92 -10.81 -0.59 -1.45
C SER A 92 -11.74 0.30 -0.64
N SER A 93 -12.57 1.12 -1.30
CA SER A 93 -13.57 1.96 -0.64
C SER A 93 -14.62 1.17 0.17
N ARG A 94 -14.73 -0.14 -0.08
CA ARG A 94 -15.56 -1.08 0.69
C ARG A 94 -14.85 -1.63 1.93
N GLN A 95 -13.52 -1.66 1.95
CA GLN A 95 -12.69 -2.31 2.98
C GLN A 95 -11.81 -1.34 3.78
N VAL A 96 -11.18 -0.33 3.14
CA VAL A 96 -10.83 0.96 3.77
C VAL A 96 -12.14 1.56 4.18
N SER A 97 -12.63 1.08 5.31
CA SER A 97 -13.77 1.68 5.91
C SER A 97 -13.35 3.12 6.15
N VAL A 98 -14.07 4.05 5.53
CA VAL A 98 -14.13 5.44 6.00
C VAL A 98 -14.27 5.45 7.54
N GLN A 99 -14.81 4.38 8.14
CA GLN A 99 -14.81 4.11 9.58
C GLN A 99 -13.43 3.90 10.24
N GLY A 100 -12.47 3.20 9.64
CA GLY A 100 -11.13 2.94 10.20
C GLY A 100 -10.32 4.23 10.33
N VAL A 101 -10.28 5.02 9.26
CA VAL A 101 -9.71 6.38 9.28
C VAL A 101 -10.49 7.30 10.24
N ARG A 102 -11.83 7.23 10.26
CA ARG A 102 -12.66 7.97 11.24
C ARG A 102 -12.39 7.54 12.69
N ARG A 103 -12.03 6.28 12.97
CA ARG A 103 -11.67 5.81 14.32
C ARG A 103 -10.33 6.40 14.74
N LEU A 104 -9.36 6.50 13.83
CA LEU A 104 -8.09 7.18 14.10
C LEU A 104 -8.31 8.66 14.41
N ALA A 105 -9.19 9.34 13.67
CA ALA A 105 -9.54 10.74 13.93
C ALA A 105 -10.24 10.97 15.29
N LYS A 106 -10.80 9.93 15.93
CA LYS A 106 -11.45 10.02 17.25
C LYS A 106 -10.56 9.64 18.43
N LYS A 107 -9.35 9.11 18.16
CA LYS A 107 -8.40 8.67 19.19
C LYS A 107 -7.40 9.76 19.61
N ASN A 108 -7.42 10.90 18.91
CA ASN A 108 -6.60 12.09 19.15
C ASN A 108 -7.48 13.26 19.54
#